data_AF-A0A523IPP7-F1
#
_entry.id   AF-A0A523IPP7-F1
#
_cell.length_a   1.000
_cell.length_b   1.000
_cell.length_c   1.000
_cell.angle_alpha   90.00
_cell.angle_beta   90.00
_cell.angle_gamma   90.00
#
_symmetry.space_group_name_H-M   'P 1'
#
loop_
_entity.id
_entity.type
_entity.pdbx_description
1 polymer ?
#
loop_
_entity_poly.entity_id
_entity_poly.type
_entity_poly.pdbx_seq_one_letter_code
_entity_poly.pdbx_strand_id
1 'polypeptide(L)'
;MDCYKFTVNEDQLSNLMIGYWTNFAKELNPSHSENNWSQFEPDALNLIFVTPLSAISAKSDLGANCEFWDSVGYDLRESWRGLF
;
A
#
# COMPACT_ATOMS: atom_id res chain seq x y z
N MET A 1 26.78 -20.26 -4.59
CA MET A 1 25.81 -19.22 -4.97
C MET A 1 24.74 -19.30 -3.90
N ASP A 2 24.87 -18.44 -2.88
CA ASP A 2 23.99 -18.54 -1.72
C ASP A 2 22.71 -17.76 -2.02
N CYS A 3 21.59 -18.47 -2.03
CA CYS A 3 20.28 -17.84 -2.17
C CYS A 3 20.03 -16.95 -0.93
N TYR A 4 19.48 -15.76 -1.17
CA TYR A 4 19.02 -14.89 -0.09
C TYR A 4 17.99 -15.63 0.77
N LYS A 5 18.14 -15.55 2.10
CA LYS A 5 17.19 -16.11 3.06
C LYS A 5 16.48 -14.98 3.79
N PHE A 6 15.16 -15.00 3.74
CA PHE A 6 14.32 -14.08 4.49
C PHE A 6 14.53 -14.30 5.99
N THR A 7 14.48 -13.21 6.75
CA THR A 7 14.31 -13.27 8.20
C THR A 7 12.92 -13.83 8.54
N VAL A 8 12.76 -14.33 9.77
CA VAL A 8 11.47 -14.85 10.25
C VAL A 8 10.34 -13.82 10.11
N ASN A 9 10.63 -12.54 10.39
CA ASN A 9 9.63 -11.47 10.29
C ASN A 9 9.26 -11.15 8.84
N GLU A 10 10.21 -11.22 7.91
CA GLU A 10 9.94 -11.03 6.47
C GLU A 10 9.11 -12.19 5.92
N ASP A 11 9.39 -13.42 6.33
CA ASP A 11 8.61 -14.59 5.93
C ASP A 11 7.16 -14.50 6.44
N GLN A 12 6.98 -14.08 7.69
CA GLN A 12 5.65 -13.82 8.26
C GLN A 12 4.88 -12.73 7.50
N LEU A 13 5.54 -11.61 7.17
CA LEU A 13 4.92 -10.55 6.38
C LEU A 13 4.60 -11.01 4.96
N SER A 14 5.48 -11.79 4.33
CA SER A 14 5.24 -12.38 3.01
C SER A 14 4.00 -13.26 3.01
N ASN A 15 3.88 -14.17 3.99
CA ASN A 15 2.71 -15.03 4.15
C ASN A 15 1.42 -14.24 4.38
N LEU A 16 1.47 -13.17 5.18
CA LEU A 16 0.34 -12.26 5.38
C LEU A 16 -0.09 -11.58 4.07
N MET A 17 0.87 -11.04 3.29
CA MET A 17 0.61 -10.40 2.00
C MET A 17 0.04 -11.36 0.96
N ILE A 18 0.56 -12.59 0.89
CA ILE A 18 0.01 -13.66 0.05
C ILE A 18 -1.44 -13.94 0.42
N GLY A 19 -1.76 -14.00 1.72
CA GLY A 19 -3.12 -14.16 2.23
C GLY A 19 -4.05 -13.06 1.73
N TYR A 20 -3.70 -11.79 1.94
CA TYR A 20 -4.49 -10.65 1.47
C TYR A 20 -4.76 -10.68 -0.03
N TRP A 21 -3.74 -10.93 -0.85
CA TRP A 21 -3.91 -10.98 -2.31
C TRP A 21 -4.74 -12.17 -2.77
N THR A 22 -4.59 -13.33 -2.12
CA THR A 22 -5.37 -14.53 -2.43
C THR A 22 -6.84 -14.35 -2.09
N ASN A 23 -7.14 -13.73 -0.94
CA ASN A 23 -8.51 -13.45 -0.51
C ASN A 23 -9.17 -12.44 -1.46
N PHE A 24 -8.46 -11.36 -1.79
CA PHE A 24 -8.95 -10.38 -2.76
C PHE A 24 -9.30 -11.02 -4.11
N ALA A 25 -8.44 -11.91 -4.61
CA ALA A 25 -8.69 -12.60 -5.87
C ALA A 25 -9.92 -13.52 -5.84
N LYS A 26 -10.23 -14.12 -4.69
CA LYS A 26 -11.35 -15.07 -4.52
C LYS A 26 -12.67 -14.37 -4.20
N GLU A 27 -12.61 -13.33 -3.37
CA GLU A 27 -13.78 -12.79 -2.66
C GLU A 27 -13.99 -11.29 -2.90
N LEU A 28 -13.10 -10.65 -3.66
CA LEU A 28 -13.04 -9.19 -3.83
C LEU A 28 -12.85 -8.43 -2.50
N ASN A 29 -12.40 -9.13 -1.46
CA ASN A 29 -12.09 -8.59 -0.14
C ASN A 29 -10.75 -9.15 0.33
N PRO A 30 -9.71 -8.32 0.57
CA PRO A 30 -8.44 -8.82 1.09
C PRO A 30 -8.59 -9.34 2.53
N SER A 31 -9.50 -8.75 3.31
CA SER A 31 -9.67 -9.06 4.73
C SER A 31 -10.28 -10.44 4.98
N HIS A 32 -9.86 -11.06 6.07
CA HIS A 32 -10.52 -12.24 6.63
C HIS A 32 -10.53 -12.12 8.17
N SER A 33 -11.25 -13.02 8.85
CA SER A 33 -11.46 -13.02 10.31
C SER A 33 -10.20 -12.82 11.18
N GLU A 34 -9.03 -13.21 10.69
CA GLU A 34 -7.76 -13.15 11.43
C GLU A 34 -6.86 -11.96 11.03
N ASN A 35 -7.13 -11.31 9.89
CA ASN A 35 -6.30 -10.25 9.31
C ASN A 35 -7.18 -9.12 8.76
N ASN A 36 -7.31 -8.04 9.53
CA ASN A 36 -8.19 -6.92 9.21
C ASN A 36 -7.45 -5.85 8.39
N TRP A 37 -7.69 -5.83 7.08
CA TRP A 37 -7.36 -4.74 6.17
C TRP A 37 -8.65 -3.96 5.87
N SER A 38 -8.92 -2.94 6.68
CA SER A 38 -10.10 -2.09 6.50
C SER A 38 -10.16 -1.46 5.12
N GLN A 39 -11.38 -1.26 4.62
CA GLN A 39 -11.63 -0.49 3.41
C GLN A 39 -10.95 0.89 3.51
N PHE A 40 -10.38 1.34 2.38
CA PHE A 40 -9.80 2.67 2.29
C PHE A 40 -10.90 3.73 2.41
N GLU A 41 -10.69 4.70 3.29
CA GLU A 41 -11.50 5.90 3.41
C GLU A 41 -10.56 7.11 3.36
N PRO A 42 -10.93 8.23 2.71
CA PRO A 42 -10.05 9.39 2.54
C PRO A 42 -9.48 9.94 3.84
N ASP A 43 -10.25 9.87 4.93
CA ASP A 43 -9.88 10.39 6.25
C ASP A 43 -9.36 9.30 7.21
N ALA A 44 -9.27 8.04 6.75
CA ALA A 44 -8.82 6.93 7.58
C ALA A 44 -7.29 6.77 7.59
N LEU A 45 -6.82 6.05 8.60
CA LEU A 45 -5.42 5.69 8.74
C LEU A 45 -5.02 4.65 7.67
N ASN A 46 -3.93 4.91 6.95
CA ASN A 46 -3.37 4.00 5.98
C ASN A 46 -2.62 2.86 6.67
N LEU A 47 -2.85 1.63 6.23
CA LEU A 47 -2.14 0.47 6.74
C LEU A 47 -0.73 0.41 6.15
N ILE A 48 0.31 0.46 6.99
CA ILE A 48 1.70 0.33 6.54
C ILE A 48 2.24 -1.04 6.93
N PHE A 49 2.60 -1.83 5.91
CA PHE A 49 3.26 -3.11 6.06
C PHE A 49 4.75 -2.93 6.38
N VAL A 50 5.15 -3.36 7.57
CA VAL A 50 6.53 -3.33 8.06
C VAL A 50 6.83 -4.59 8.85
N THR A 51 8.12 -4.92 8.97
CA THR A 51 8.60 -5.97 9.86
C THR A 51 9.13 -5.34 11.17
N PRO A 52 8.87 -5.95 12.34
CA PRO A 52 7.98 -7.11 12.57
C PRO A 52 6.50 -6.76 12.40
N LEU A 53 5.63 -7.76 12.25
CA LEU A 53 4.18 -7.57 12.07
C LEU A 53 3.53 -6.73 13.18
N SER A 54 4.08 -6.76 14.39
CA SER A 54 3.62 -5.93 15.52
C SER A 54 3.83 -4.43 15.34
N ALA A 55 4.70 -4.04 14.39
CA ALA A 55 4.95 -2.65 14.04
C ALA A 55 4.05 -2.15 12.90
N ILE A 56 3.19 -3.02 12.33
CA ILE A 56 2.17 -2.58 11.37
C ILE A 56 1.35 -1.49 12.06
N SER A 57 1.43 -0.30 11.49
CA SER A 57 0.82 0.90 12.04
C SER A 57 -0.09 1.51 11.01
N ALA A 58 -1.13 2.14 11.53
CA ALA A 58 -2.05 2.91 10.73
C ALA A 58 -1.56 4.37 10.75
N LYS A 59 -1.13 4.92 9.61
CA LYS A 59 -0.66 6.32 9.49
C LYS A 59 -1.69 7.21 8.80
N SER A 60 -2.00 8.35 9.41
CA SER A 60 -2.86 9.39 8.83
C SER A 60 -2.15 10.26 7.80
N ASP A 61 -0.84 10.47 7.95
CA ASP A 61 -0.14 11.57 7.29
C ASP A 61 0.45 11.24 5.90
N LEU A 62 0.04 10.14 5.27
CA LEU A 62 0.51 9.83 3.91
C LEU A 62 -0.06 10.81 2.87
N GLY A 63 -1.15 11.50 3.21
CA GLY A 63 -1.80 12.50 2.36
C GLY A 63 -1.18 13.90 2.39
N ALA A 64 -0.25 14.21 3.30
CA ALA A 64 0.23 15.58 3.51
C ALA A 64 0.79 16.28 2.25
N ASN A 65 1.31 15.50 1.30
CA ASN A 65 1.86 16.04 0.06
C ASN A 65 0.99 15.72 -1.16
N CYS A 66 -0.14 15.03 -0.99
CA CYS A 66 -1.01 14.65 -2.11
C CYS A 66 -1.55 15.89 -2.84
N GLU A 67 -2.02 16.91 -2.12
CA GLU A 67 -2.54 18.15 -2.74
C GLU A 67 -1.51 18.82 -3.65
N PHE A 68 -0.25 18.87 -3.20
CA PHE A 68 0.84 19.38 -4.02
C PHE A 68 1.02 18.54 -5.30
N TRP A 69 1.15 17.22 -5.17
CA TRP A 69 1.41 16.35 -6.31
C TRP A 69 0.24 16.26 -7.28
N ASP A 70 -1.00 16.29 -6.78
CA ASP A 70 -2.22 16.35 -7.59
C ASP A 70 -2.24 17.66 -8.40
N SER A 71 -1.76 18.79 -7.85
CA SER A 71 -1.75 20.07 -8.58
C SER A 71 -0.80 20.11 -9.78
N VAL A 72 0.27 19.31 -9.79
CA VAL A 72 1.34 19.37 -10.81
C VAL A 72 1.01 18.51 -12.04
N GLY A 73 0.20 17.45 -11.90
CA GLY A 73 0.06 16.41 -12.93
C GLY A 73 -1.12 16.54 -13.90
N TYR A 74 -2.14 17.36 -13.60
CA TYR A 74 -3.40 17.34 -14.34
C TYR A 74 -3.60 18.46 -15.36
N ASP A 75 -2.69 19.45 -15.44
CA ASP A 75 -2.77 20.48 -16.48
C ASP A 75 -1.99 20.09 -17.74
N LEU A 76 -2.57 19.16 -18.52
CA LEU A 76 -2.03 18.71 -19.81
C LEU A 76 -2.27 19.72 -20.95
N ARG A 77 -2.80 20.92 -20.67
CA ARG A 77 -3.09 21.95 -21.69
C ARG A 77 -1.83 22.63 -22.23
N GLU A 78 -0.74 22.63 -21.47
CA GLU A 78 0.53 23.24 -21.85
C GLU A 78 1.55 22.24 -22.44
N SER A 79 1.31 20.92 -22.38
CA SER A 79 2.29 19.91 -22.82
C SER A 79 2.49 19.83 -24.35
N TRP A 80 1.66 20.53 -25.12
CA TRP A 80 1.67 20.51 -26.60
C TRP A 80 2.31 21.78 -27.19
N ARG A 81 2.54 22.82 -26.37
CA ARG A 81 3.06 24.13 -26.82
C ARG A 81 4.60 24.23 -26.86
N GLY A 82 5.30 23.16 -26.49
CA GLY A 82 6.78 23.10 -26.49
C GLY A 82 7.42 22.33 -27.65
N LEU A 83 6.64 21.86 -28.64
CA LEU A 83 7.15 20.98 -29.72
C LEU A 83 6.90 21.52 -31.15
N PHE A 84 6.47 22.78 -31.31
CA PHE A 84 6.46 23.48 -32.60
C PHE A 84 6.90 24.93 -32.44
#